data_AF-A0AAN0N4M0-F1
#
_entry.id   AF-A0AAN0N4M0-F1
#
_cell.length_a   1.000
_cell.length_b   1.000
_cell.length_c   1.000
_cell.angle_alpha   90.00
_cell.angle_beta   90.00
_cell.angle_gamma   90.00
#
_symmetry.space_group_name_H-M   'P 1'
#
loop_
_entity.id
_entity.type
_entity.pdbx_description
1 polymer ?
#
loop_
_entity_poly.entity_id
_entity_poly.type
_entity_poly.pdbx_seq_one_letter_code
_entity_poly.pdbx_strand_id
1 'polypeptide(L)'
;MQTQILIIAMGACLLASPAVADTELAHPMPTRQAFRLDPATGCFRYSGTAAEFVGRLRRGAYVSVTMDDPERIPVMDAPEFRAPGGLSWFGPLPATRDYSIMYTPAMRIGTPAKVVICGTTSPPASAEEAARADAAMQRMLDTLEEPQAVATGGPDGKGEQADVCGFRVRDVILKAGDAPDAHTLQPRVTGSVRHYDGVLETPFPVFATCIPAEAGQVPKTVPLPANTRDCYFTGGRLECSYLAEDEVVHMGD
;
A
#
# COMPACT_ATOMS: atom_id res chain seq x y z
N MET A 1 -30.12 3.46 97.46
CA MET A 1 -29.39 4.64 96.94
C MET A 1 -27.91 4.31 96.93
N GLN A 2 -27.30 4.09 95.76
CA GLN A 2 -25.92 4.49 95.43
C GLN A 2 -25.52 3.95 94.06
N THR A 3 -25.79 4.81 93.08
CA THR A 3 -24.93 5.25 91.98
C THR A 3 -23.92 4.25 91.38
N GLN A 4 -24.26 3.82 90.16
CA GLN A 4 -23.36 3.26 89.16
C GLN A 4 -22.28 4.28 88.75
N ILE A 5 -21.03 3.84 88.63
CA ILE A 5 -20.00 4.53 87.84
C ILE A 5 -19.56 3.55 86.75
N LEU A 6 -20.10 3.78 85.55
CA LEU A 6 -19.77 3.09 84.32
C LEU A 6 -18.55 3.80 83.71
N ILE A 7 -17.37 3.19 83.78
CA ILE A 7 -16.16 3.70 83.10
C ILE A 7 -16.22 3.22 81.65
N ILE A 8 -16.66 4.10 80.76
CA ILE A 8 -16.55 3.92 79.31
C ILE A 8 -15.12 4.29 78.91
N ALA A 9 -14.29 3.27 78.65
CA ALA A 9 -13.02 3.45 77.97
C ALA A 9 -13.30 3.82 76.51
N MET A 10 -13.37 5.12 76.24
CA MET A 10 -13.49 5.68 74.89
C MET A 10 -12.18 5.39 74.16
N GLY A 11 -12.24 4.43 73.23
CA GLY A 11 -11.15 4.07 72.35
C GLY A 11 -10.78 5.24 71.44
N ALA A 12 -9.60 5.82 71.68
CA ALA A 12 -8.89 6.59 70.68
C ALA A 12 -7.99 5.62 69.89
N CYS A 13 -8.60 4.81 69.02
CA CYS A 13 -7.88 4.23 67.90
C CYS A 13 -7.48 5.39 66.99
N LEU A 14 -6.29 5.95 67.20
CA LEU A 14 -5.56 6.72 66.20
C LEU A 14 -5.30 5.78 65.03
N LEU A 15 -6.29 5.66 64.14
CA LEU A 15 -6.09 5.10 62.81
C LEU A 15 -5.13 6.06 62.12
N ALA A 16 -3.85 5.70 62.14
CA ALA A 16 -2.87 6.21 61.20
C ALA A 16 -3.51 6.06 59.82
N SER A 17 -3.96 7.17 59.24
CA SER A 17 -4.33 7.19 57.84
C SER A 17 -3.10 6.69 57.10
N PRO A 18 -3.16 5.57 56.35
CA PRO A 18 -2.07 5.25 55.47
C PRO A 18 -1.94 6.47 54.57
N ALA A 19 -0.80 7.14 54.66
CA ALA A 19 -0.37 8.04 53.62
C ALA A 19 -0.47 7.21 52.35
N VAL A 20 -1.48 7.49 51.53
CA VAL A 20 -1.56 6.98 50.18
C VAL A 20 -0.34 7.61 49.55
N ALA A 21 0.77 6.87 49.56
CA ALA A 21 1.95 7.20 48.82
C ALA A 21 1.43 7.54 47.43
N ASP A 22 1.73 8.76 47.00
CA ASP A 22 1.53 9.23 45.63
C ASP A 22 1.77 8.02 44.75
N THR A 23 0.70 7.54 44.15
CA THR A 23 0.75 6.42 43.24
C THR A 23 1.58 6.95 42.11
N GLU A 24 2.88 6.62 42.16
CA GLU A 24 3.87 6.79 41.11
C GLU A 24 3.08 6.67 39.82
N LEU A 25 2.98 7.77 39.05
CA LEU A 25 2.30 7.77 37.77
C LEU A 25 3.00 6.71 36.94
N ALA A 26 2.52 5.48 37.05
CA ALA A 26 2.84 4.37 36.21
C ALA A 26 2.16 4.73 34.89
N HIS A 27 2.79 5.64 34.16
CA HIS A 27 2.46 5.92 32.79
C HIS A 27 2.51 4.55 32.13
N PRO A 28 1.37 4.01 31.67
CA PRO A 28 1.35 2.68 31.09
C PRO A 28 2.43 2.66 30.03
N MET A 29 3.36 1.69 30.12
CA MET A 29 4.48 1.65 29.20
C MET A 29 3.92 1.69 27.78
N PRO A 30 4.40 2.61 26.92
CA PRO A 30 3.91 2.75 25.57
C PRO A 30 3.93 1.38 24.87
N THR A 31 2.76 0.89 24.49
CA THR A 31 2.64 -0.43 23.88
C THR A 31 3.26 -0.39 22.50
N ARG A 32 4.23 -1.28 22.24
CA ARG A 32 4.88 -1.43 20.94
C ARG A 32 4.14 -2.47 20.10
N GLN A 33 3.82 -2.10 18.87
CA GLN A 33 3.21 -2.97 17.88
C GLN A 33 4.19 -3.22 16.73
N ALA A 34 4.56 -4.48 16.52
CA ALA A 34 5.29 -4.84 15.30
C ALA A 34 4.34 -4.76 14.09
N PHE A 35 4.81 -4.25 12.96
CA PHE A 35 4.03 -4.24 11.73
C PHE A 35 4.82 -4.79 10.54
N ARG A 36 4.06 -5.32 9.58
CA ARG A 36 4.55 -5.75 8.28
C ARG A 36 3.53 -5.28 7.25
N LEU A 37 4.01 -4.64 6.18
CA LEU A 37 3.16 -4.24 5.07
C LEU A 37 2.64 -5.50 4.36
N ASP A 38 1.35 -5.52 4.08
CA ASP A 38 0.74 -6.55 3.28
C ASP A 38 1.30 -6.49 1.83
N PRO A 39 1.70 -7.63 1.24
CA PRO A 39 2.36 -7.63 -0.06
C PRO A 39 1.41 -7.30 -1.21
N ALA A 40 0.10 -7.49 -1.06
CA ALA A 40 -0.88 -7.21 -2.12
C ALA A 40 -1.30 -5.73 -2.13
N THR A 41 -1.40 -5.11 -0.95
CA THR A 41 -1.87 -3.72 -0.81
C THR A 41 -0.77 -2.72 -0.49
N GLY A 42 0.41 -3.18 -0.10
CA GLY A 42 1.50 -2.33 0.38
C GLY A 42 1.22 -1.64 1.71
N CYS A 43 0.13 -2.02 2.41
CA CYS A 43 -0.35 -1.32 3.59
C CYS A 43 -0.47 -2.23 4.82
N PHE A 44 -0.36 -1.62 5.99
CA PHE A 44 -0.67 -2.20 7.29
C PHE A 44 -1.79 -1.40 7.94
N ARG A 45 -2.76 -2.08 8.56
CA ARG A 45 -3.91 -1.48 9.23
C ARG A 45 -3.95 -1.95 10.67
N TYR A 46 -4.13 -1.01 11.59
CA TYR A 46 -4.19 -1.28 13.02
C TYR A 46 -5.35 -0.54 13.68
N SER A 47 -5.94 -1.17 14.70
CA SER A 47 -6.91 -0.55 15.61
C SER A 47 -6.59 -0.99 17.03
N GLY A 48 -6.24 -0.05 17.90
CA GLY A 48 -5.87 -0.35 19.30
C GLY A 48 -5.13 0.80 19.97
N THR A 49 -4.42 0.52 21.06
CA THR A 49 -3.81 1.53 21.95
C THR A 49 -2.29 1.63 21.81
N ALA A 50 -1.69 1.04 20.77
CA ALA A 50 -0.25 1.11 20.54
C ALA A 50 0.25 2.55 20.41
N ALA A 51 1.43 2.79 20.97
CA ALA A 51 2.12 4.07 21.00
C ALA A 51 3.29 4.12 20.01
N GLU A 52 3.84 2.96 19.70
CA GLU A 52 4.99 2.80 18.82
C GLU A 52 4.72 1.66 17.84
N PHE A 53 5.00 1.91 16.56
CA PHE A 53 4.91 0.91 15.49
C PHE A 53 6.31 0.65 14.95
N VAL A 54 6.76 -0.61 14.99
CA VAL A 54 8.10 -0.98 14.54
C VAL A 54 8.00 -1.97 13.38
N GLY A 55 8.64 -1.65 12.26
CA GLY A 55 8.59 -2.49 11.06
C GLY A 55 9.84 -2.33 10.21
N ARG A 56 10.20 -3.39 9.50
CA ARG A 56 11.35 -3.39 8.59
C ARG A 56 10.95 -2.79 7.25
N LEU A 57 11.60 -1.70 6.87
CA LEU A 57 11.35 -0.98 5.63
C LEU A 57 12.61 -0.93 4.77
N ARG A 58 12.43 -0.77 3.46
CA ARG A 58 13.52 -0.81 2.48
C ARG A 58 14.08 0.60 2.20
N ARG A 59 15.38 0.68 1.96
CA ARG A 59 16.02 1.89 1.42
C ARG A 59 15.30 2.36 0.15
N GLY A 60 15.14 3.67 0.01
CA GLY A 60 14.50 4.31 -1.14
C GLY A 60 12.98 4.35 -1.09
N ALA A 61 12.33 3.64 -0.16
CA ALA A 61 10.88 3.67 -0.03
C ALA A 61 10.38 5.03 0.49
N TYR A 62 9.12 5.33 0.19
CA TYR A 62 8.32 6.37 0.81
C TYR A 62 7.23 5.73 1.65
N VAL A 63 6.89 6.36 2.77
CA VAL A 63 5.94 5.81 3.74
C VAL A 63 4.92 6.87 4.06
N SER A 64 3.64 6.54 3.90
CA SER A 64 2.56 7.35 4.42
C SER A 64 2.05 6.78 5.73
N VAL A 65 1.72 7.67 6.66
CA VAL A 65 1.08 7.32 7.92
C VAL A 65 -0.18 8.16 8.06
N THR A 66 -1.32 7.49 8.17
CA THR A 66 -2.62 8.12 8.40
C THR A 66 -3.18 7.66 9.74
N MET A 67 -3.74 8.60 10.48
CA MET A 67 -4.44 8.35 11.73
C MET A 67 -5.88 8.87 11.64
N ASP A 68 -6.78 8.30 12.44
CA ASP A 68 -8.17 8.75 12.54
C ASP A 68 -8.33 10.08 13.29
N ASP A 69 -7.37 10.43 14.14
CA ASP A 69 -7.35 11.67 14.92
C ASP A 69 -6.32 12.66 14.34
N PRO A 70 -6.76 13.82 13.80
CA PRO A 70 -5.86 14.81 13.19
C PRO A 70 -4.92 15.48 14.18
N GLU A 71 -5.19 15.40 15.49
CA GLU A 71 -4.26 15.90 16.51
C GLU A 71 -3.07 14.95 16.72
N ARG A 72 -3.13 13.71 16.22
CA ARG A 72 -2.02 12.77 16.27
C ARG A 72 -1.15 12.91 15.04
N ILE A 73 -0.06 13.65 15.23
CA ILE A 73 0.94 13.89 14.20
C ILE A 73 1.96 12.74 14.24
N PRO A 74 2.03 11.87 13.23
CA PRO A 74 3.01 10.80 13.19
C PRO A 74 4.43 11.36 13.14
N VAL A 75 5.35 10.66 13.80
CA VAL A 75 6.78 10.98 13.82
C VAL A 75 7.54 9.71 13.51
N MET A 76 8.50 9.80 12.61
CA MET A 76 9.35 8.68 12.20
C MET A 76 10.80 9.15 12.16
N ASP A 77 11.74 8.25 12.46
CA ASP A 77 13.18 8.48 12.28
C ASP A 77 13.58 8.35 10.79
N ALA A 78 12.97 9.20 9.96
CA ALA A 78 13.16 9.30 8.53
C ALA A 78 12.92 10.75 8.07
N PRO A 79 13.52 11.18 6.94
CA PRO A 79 13.23 12.50 6.38
C PRO A 79 11.73 12.66 6.14
N GLU A 80 11.15 13.77 6.60
CA GLU A 80 9.77 14.11 6.27
C GLU A 80 9.71 14.50 4.79
N PHE A 81 8.81 13.86 4.05
CA PHE A 81 8.56 14.16 2.65
C PHE A 81 7.34 15.06 2.55
N ARG A 82 7.50 16.26 2.00
CA ARG A 82 6.37 17.17 1.79
C ARG A 82 5.61 16.75 0.56
N ALA A 83 4.57 15.96 0.78
CA ALA A 83 3.57 15.70 -0.23
C ALA A 83 2.42 16.71 -0.13
N PRO A 84 1.67 16.90 -1.21
CA PRO A 84 0.39 17.60 -1.19
C PRO A 84 -0.67 16.74 -0.53
N GLY A 85 -1.62 17.41 0.13
CA GLY A 85 -2.64 16.74 0.93
C GLY A 85 -2.24 16.62 2.40
N GLY A 86 -3.21 16.38 3.27
CA GLY A 86 -3.02 16.34 4.73
C GLY A 86 -2.36 15.07 5.26
N LEU A 87 -1.75 14.26 4.40
CA LEU A 87 -1.11 13.01 4.80
C LEU A 87 0.33 13.25 5.22
N SER A 88 0.76 12.59 6.28
CA SER A 88 2.17 12.63 6.70
C SER A 88 2.96 11.60 5.91
N TRP A 89 3.96 12.08 5.19
CA TRP A 89 4.85 11.26 4.37
C TRP A 89 6.28 11.33 4.87
N PHE A 90 6.97 10.20 4.77
CA PHE A 90 8.38 10.05 5.13
C PHE A 90 9.13 9.38 3.98
N GLY A 91 10.32 9.87 3.66
CA GLY A 91 11.19 9.29 2.65
C GLY A 91 11.89 10.32 1.76
N PRO A 92 12.74 9.85 0.82
CA PRO A 92 13.10 8.44 0.64
C PRO A 92 13.89 7.90 1.84
N LEU A 93 13.64 6.63 2.23
CA LEU A 93 14.30 6.04 3.40
C LEU A 93 15.81 5.82 3.14
N PRO A 94 16.71 6.24 4.05
CA PRO A 94 18.15 6.18 3.81
C PRO A 94 18.75 4.77 3.84
N ALA A 95 18.12 3.82 4.54
CA ALA A 95 18.66 2.47 4.73
C ALA A 95 17.55 1.41 4.84
N THR A 96 17.89 0.15 4.59
CA THR A 96 16.99 -0.98 4.86
C THR A 96 17.19 -1.44 6.30
N ARG A 97 16.27 -1.06 7.21
CA ARG A 97 16.34 -1.36 8.64
C ARG A 97 14.95 -1.37 9.27
N ASP A 98 14.90 -1.67 10.56
CA ASP A 98 13.70 -1.43 11.35
C ASP A 98 13.57 0.08 11.62
N TYR A 99 12.39 0.60 11.34
CA TYR A 99 12.01 1.98 11.62
C TYR A 99 10.92 1.99 12.68
N SER A 100 10.94 3.02 13.51
CA SER A 100 9.93 3.28 14.53
C SER A 100 9.07 4.46 14.09
N ILE A 101 7.76 4.29 14.20
CA ILE A 101 6.74 5.32 13.99
C ILE A 101 6.03 5.54 15.31
N MET A 102 6.06 6.78 15.78
CA MET A 102 5.37 7.27 16.97
C MET A 102 4.39 8.37 16.56
N TYR A 103 3.73 9.00 17.53
CA TYR A 103 2.90 10.18 17.28
C TYR A 103 2.99 11.19 18.41
N THR A 104 2.75 12.45 18.08
CA THR A 104 2.65 13.57 19.03
C THR A 104 1.24 14.16 18.97
N PRO A 105 0.69 14.69 20.09
CA PRO A 105 1.31 14.81 21.41
C PRO A 105 1.26 13.52 22.24
N ALA A 106 2.27 13.30 23.09
CA ALA A 106 2.41 12.09 23.91
C ALA A 106 1.24 11.86 24.88
N MET A 107 0.47 12.88 25.24
CA MET A 107 -0.72 12.76 26.10
C MET A 107 -1.83 11.90 25.48
N ARG A 108 -1.79 11.65 24.16
CA ARG A 108 -2.75 10.77 23.47
C ARG A 108 -2.31 9.29 23.50
N ILE A 109 -1.13 8.97 24.02
CA ILE A 109 -0.65 7.59 24.15
C ILE A 109 -1.57 6.78 25.06
N GLY A 110 -1.91 5.55 24.65
CA GLY A 110 -2.81 4.66 25.38
C GLY A 110 -4.29 4.85 25.04
N THR A 111 -4.64 5.87 24.25
CA THR A 111 -6.00 6.01 23.71
C THR A 111 -6.15 5.20 22.41
N PRO A 112 -7.30 4.53 22.19
CA PRO A 112 -7.56 3.81 20.95
C PRO A 112 -7.35 4.70 19.73
N ALA A 113 -6.71 4.15 18.70
CA ALA A 113 -6.42 4.80 17.42
C ALA A 113 -6.64 3.81 16.29
N LYS A 114 -6.99 4.33 15.11
CA LYS A 114 -6.85 3.61 13.85
C LYS A 114 -5.65 4.16 13.10
N VAL A 115 -4.73 3.29 12.74
CA VAL A 115 -3.50 3.65 12.04
C VAL A 115 -3.41 2.89 10.74
N VAL A 116 -3.11 3.60 9.65
CA VAL A 116 -2.79 3.01 8.35
C VAL A 116 -1.38 3.44 7.97
N ILE A 117 -0.51 2.46 7.72
CA ILE A 117 0.88 2.67 7.31
C ILE A 117 1.03 2.05 5.93
N CYS A 118 1.35 2.82 4.91
CA CYS A 118 1.56 2.30 3.55
C CYS A 118 2.96 2.63 3.06
N GLY A 119 3.56 1.73 2.29
CA GLY A 119 4.87 1.92 1.69
C GLY A 119 4.80 1.91 0.16
N THR A 120 5.50 2.84 -0.47
CA THR A 120 5.64 2.93 -1.94
C THR A 120 7.13 3.00 -2.31
N THR A 121 7.47 2.65 -3.55
CA THR A 121 8.84 2.80 -4.08
C THR A 121 9.05 4.11 -4.84
N SER A 122 7.97 4.72 -5.32
CA SER A 122 7.95 6.03 -5.96
C SER A 122 7.51 7.13 -4.98
N PRO A 123 7.98 8.37 -5.14
CA PRO A 123 7.46 9.50 -4.38
C PRO A 123 5.94 9.61 -4.62
N PRO A 124 5.15 10.02 -3.61
CA PRO A 124 3.77 10.35 -3.86
C PRO A 124 3.70 11.48 -4.91
N ALA A 125 2.80 11.32 -5.87
CA ALA A 125 2.58 12.24 -6.97
C ALA A 125 2.50 13.69 -6.47
N SER A 126 3.07 14.63 -7.23
CA SER A 126 3.12 16.05 -6.86
C SER A 126 1.70 16.66 -6.69
N ALA A 127 1.59 17.88 -6.17
CA ALA A 127 0.29 18.52 -5.85
C ALA A 127 -0.58 18.62 -7.07
N GLU A 128 0.06 18.93 -8.18
CA GLU A 128 -0.54 18.98 -9.48
C GLU A 128 -0.98 17.62 -9.98
N GLU A 129 -0.27 16.55 -9.65
CA GLU A 129 -0.51 15.23 -10.21
C GLU A 129 -1.59 14.49 -9.40
N ALA A 130 -1.61 14.67 -8.07
CA ALA A 130 -2.76 14.29 -7.23
C ALA A 130 -4.02 15.10 -7.58
N ALA A 131 -3.89 16.41 -7.78
CA ALA A 131 -5.02 17.24 -8.23
C ALA A 131 -5.47 16.91 -9.66
N ARG A 132 -4.54 16.52 -10.56
CA ARG A 132 -4.88 16.02 -11.91
C ARG A 132 -5.60 14.67 -11.83
N ALA A 133 -5.18 13.77 -10.95
CA ALA A 133 -5.83 12.48 -10.74
C ALA A 133 -7.25 12.66 -10.17
N ASP A 134 -7.43 13.51 -9.15
CA ASP A 134 -8.75 13.84 -8.61
C ASP A 134 -9.63 14.53 -9.66
N ALA A 135 -9.09 15.49 -10.43
CA ALA A 135 -9.83 16.16 -11.51
C ALA A 135 -10.21 15.20 -12.65
N ALA A 136 -9.35 14.23 -12.97
CA ALA A 136 -9.65 13.19 -13.96
C ALA A 136 -10.77 12.26 -13.47
N MET A 137 -10.71 11.84 -12.19
CA MET A 137 -11.76 11.02 -11.57
C MET A 137 -13.10 11.76 -11.50
N GLN A 138 -13.08 13.06 -11.17
CA GLN A 138 -14.28 13.89 -11.15
C GLN A 138 -14.93 14.00 -12.54
N ARG A 139 -14.12 14.18 -13.61
CA ARG A 139 -14.63 14.19 -14.99
C ARG A 139 -15.25 12.86 -15.40
N MET A 140 -14.68 11.74 -14.97
CA MET A 140 -15.27 10.42 -15.24
C MET A 140 -16.62 10.27 -14.54
N LEU A 141 -16.73 10.74 -13.29
CA LEU A 141 -17.99 10.74 -12.54
C LEU A 141 -19.04 11.65 -13.19
N ASP A 142 -18.65 12.84 -13.65
CA ASP A 142 -19.55 13.76 -14.37
C ASP A 142 -20.02 13.15 -15.71
N THR A 143 -19.18 12.37 -16.38
CA THR A 143 -19.53 11.66 -17.62
C THR A 143 -20.55 10.54 -17.37
N LEU A 144 -20.63 10.01 -16.14
CA LEU A 144 -21.59 8.99 -15.73
C LEU A 144 -22.93 9.57 -15.27
N GLU A 145 -23.01 10.87 -14.94
CA GLU A 145 -24.26 11.52 -14.48
C GLU A 145 -25.11 12.12 -15.62
N GLU A 146 -24.59 12.26 -16.84
CA GLU A 146 -25.43 12.59 -17.99
C GLU A 146 -26.09 11.32 -18.56
N PRO A 147 -27.43 11.18 -18.54
CA PRO A 147 -28.11 10.11 -19.24
C PRO A 147 -27.99 10.38 -20.74
N GLN A 148 -26.90 9.91 -21.35
CA GLN A 148 -26.78 9.91 -22.79
C GLN A 148 -27.91 9.06 -23.35
N ALA A 149 -28.86 9.72 -24.00
CA ALA A 149 -29.83 9.08 -24.86
C ALA A 149 -29.05 8.21 -25.84
N VAL A 150 -29.16 6.90 -25.61
CA VAL A 150 -28.53 5.85 -26.40
C VAL A 150 -28.99 5.99 -27.84
N ALA A 151 -28.17 6.64 -28.66
CA ALA A 151 -28.20 6.48 -30.09
C ALA A 151 -27.60 5.09 -30.37
N THR A 152 -28.47 4.14 -30.66
CA THR A 152 -28.14 2.82 -31.21
C THR A 152 -27.42 3.00 -32.54
N GLY A 153 -26.10 3.10 -32.48
CA GLY A 153 -25.18 3.00 -33.61
C GLY A 153 -24.02 2.11 -33.19
N GLY A 154 -24.16 0.80 -33.40
CA GLY A 154 -23.10 -0.15 -33.09
C GLY A 154 -21.89 0.02 -34.01
N PRO A 155 -20.66 -0.08 -33.48
CA PRO A 155 -19.54 -0.59 -34.21
C PRO A 155 -19.35 -2.06 -33.82
N ASP A 156 -19.58 -2.95 -34.77
CA ASP A 156 -19.01 -4.29 -34.77
C ASP A 156 -17.48 -4.16 -34.87
N GLY A 157 -16.84 -3.80 -33.75
CA GLY A 157 -15.40 -3.74 -33.58
C GLY A 157 -14.97 -4.87 -32.68
N LYS A 158 -15.03 -6.11 -33.18
CA LYS A 158 -14.28 -7.22 -32.57
C LYS A 158 -12.80 -6.83 -32.60
N GLY A 159 -12.32 -6.21 -31.52
CA GLY A 159 -10.91 -5.95 -31.29
C GLY A 159 -10.18 -7.28 -31.18
N GLU A 160 -9.78 -7.81 -32.33
CA GLU A 160 -8.92 -8.98 -32.43
C GLU A 160 -7.61 -8.62 -31.71
N GLN A 161 -7.41 -9.20 -30.51
CA GLN A 161 -6.18 -9.00 -29.76
C GLN A 161 -5.02 -9.48 -30.62
N ALA A 162 -4.11 -8.56 -30.96
CA ALA A 162 -2.99 -8.87 -31.82
C ALA A 162 -2.05 -9.86 -31.13
N ASP A 163 -1.73 -10.96 -31.83
CA ASP A 163 -0.72 -11.93 -31.38
C ASP A 163 0.64 -11.22 -31.29
N VAL A 164 1.13 -11.03 -30.07
CA VAL A 164 2.35 -10.27 -29.77
C VAL A 164 3.58 -10.89 -30.45
N CYS A 165 3.62 -12.21 -30.55
CA CYS A 165 4.75 -12.91 -31.15
C CYS A 165 4.70 -12.87 -32.69
N GLY A 166 3.50 -12.81 -33.27
CA GLY A 166 3.26 -12.82 -34.72
C GLY A 166 3.51 -14.18 -35.38
N PHE A 167 3.74 -15.23 -34.61
CA PHE A 167 3.90 -16.62 -35.05
C PHE A 167 3.55 -17.57 -33.89
N ARG A 168 3.27 -18.84 -34.20
CA ARG A 168 3.01 -19.84 -33.15
C ARG A 168 4.25 -20.10 -32.32
N VAL A 169 4.12 -19.91 -31.02
CA VAL A 169 5.19 -20.16 -30.04
C VAL A 169 4.88 -21.40 -29.22
N ARG A 170 5.93 -22.17 -28.90
CA ARG A 170 5.82 -23.27 -27.92
C ARG A 170 5.78 -22.74 -26.50
N ASP A 171 6.46 -21.62 -26.27
CA ASP A 171 6.71 -21.09 -24.94
C ASP A 171 6.98 -19.58 -24.97
N VAL A 172 6.72 -18.90 -23.86
CA VAL A 172 6.89 -17.46 -23.67
C VAL A 172 7.50 -17.21 -22.30
N ILE A 173 8.49 -16.33 -22.27
CA ILE A 173 9.10 -15.84 -21.03
C ILE A 173 8.91 -14.32 -20.98
N LEU A 174 8.24 -13.81 -19.94
CA LEU A 174 8.13 -12.37 -19.71
C LEU A 174 9.21 -11.94 -18.71
N LYS A 175 9.92 -10.85 -19.03
CA LYS A 175 10.96 -10.26 -18.19
C LYS A 175 10.72 -8.77 -18.00
N ALA A 176 10.87 -8.28 -16.77
CA ALA A 176 10.88 -6.87 -16.45
C ALA A 176 12.33 -6.36 -16.38
N GLY A 177 12.68 -5.42 -17.26
CA GLY A 177 14.02 -4.88 -17.46
C GLY A 177 14.76 -5.50 -18.66
N ASP A 178 15.73 -4.77 -19.19
CA ASP A 178 16.61 -5.17 -20.31
C ASP A 178 18.02 -5.59 -19.86
N ALA A 179 18.35 -5.33 -18.59
CA ALA A 179 19.63 -5.62 -17.98
C ALA A 179 19.78 -7.11 -17.56
N PRO A 180 21.01 -7.61 -17.32
CA PRO A 180 21.25 -9.00 -16.93
C PRO A 180 20.59 -9.41 -15.59
N ASP A 181 20.19 -8.45 -14.77
CA ASP A 181 19.41 -8.60 -13.54
C ASP A 181 17.89 -8.56 -13.76
N ALA A 182 17.41 -8.53 -15.01
CA ALA A 182 15.99 -8.53 -15.34
C ALA A 182 15.23 -9.68 -14.66
N HIS A 183 14.14 -9.32 -13.98
CA HIS A 183 13.33 -10.26 -13.23
C HIS A 183 12.35 -10.97 -14.16
N THR A 184 12.36 -12.31 -14.14
CA THR A 184 11.38 -13.11 -14.88
C THR A 184 10.04 -13.08 -14.14
N LEU A 185 8.99 -12.64 -14.83
CA LEU A 185 7.63 -12.62 -14.29
C LEU A 185 7.10 -14.06 -14.20
N GLN A 186 6.56 -14.43 -13.05
CA GLN A 186 6.05 -15.77 -12.79
C GLN A 186 4.58 -15.84 -13.19
N PRO A 187 4.19 -16.67 -14.17
CA PRO A 187 2.79 -16.80 -14.53
C PRO A 187 2.02 -17.57 -13.46
N ARG A 188 0.77 -17.18 -13.25
CA ARG A 188 -0.24 -18.03 -12.63
C ARG A 188 -0.73 -19.04 -13.67
N VAL A 189 -0.63 -20.32 -13.36
CA VAL A 189 -1.02 -21.41 -14.26
C VAL A 189 -2.41 -21.91 -13.89
N THR A 190 -3.33 -21.95 -14.85
CA THR A 190 -4.67 -22.55 -14.69
C THR A 190 -4.98 -23.43 -15.88
N GLY A 191 -4.92 -24.75 -15.69
CA GLY A 191 -5.02 -25.71 -16.79
C GLY A 191 -3.88 -25.55 -17.79
N SER A 192 -4.21 -25.36 -19.07
CA SER A 192 -3.25 -25.09 -20.15
C SER A 192 -2.95 -23.61 -20.37
N VAL A 193 -3.56 -22.72 -19.58
CA VAL A 193 -3.41 -21.26 -19.72
C VAL A 193 -2.38 -20.76 -18.70
N ARG A 194 -1.46 -19.92 -19.18
CA ARG A 194 -0.55 -19.14 -18.33
C ARG A 194 -0.96 -17.68 -18.35
N HIS A 195 -1.25 -17.14 -17.18
CA HIS A 195 -1.65 -15.76 -16.99
C HIS A 195 -0.52 -15.00 -16.29
N TYR A 196 -0.05 -13.92 -16.90
CA TYR A 196 0.91 -12.99 -16.33
C TYR A 196 0.12 -11.77 -15.87
N ASP A 197 -0.16 -11.69 -14.58
CA ASP A 197 -0.84 -10.57 -13.93
C ASP A 197 0.18 -9.50 -13.50
N GLY A 198 -0.31 -8.26 -13.33
CA GLY A 198 0.50 -7.16 -12.79
C GLY A 198 1.64 -6.73 -13.72
N VAL A 199 1.53 -6.94 -15.03
CA VAL A 199 2.55 -6.50 -16.01
C VAL A 199 2.73 -4.99 -15.94
N LEU A 200 1.63 -4.26 -15.81
CA LEU A 200 1.60 -2.80 -15.65
C LEU A 200 2.21 -2.31 -14.34
N GLU A 201 2.19 -3.12 -13.29
CA GLU A 201 2.72 -2.74 -11.97
C GLU A 201 4.25 -2.80 -11.93
N THR A 202 4.87 -3.33 -12.99
CA THR A 202 6.33 -3.38 -13.09
C THR A 202 6.89 -1.99 -13.42
N PRO A 203 7.86 -1.47 -12.66
CA PRO A 203 8.45 -0.16 -12.92
C PRO A 203 9.49 -0.19 -14.05
N PHE A 204 9.57 -1.29 -14.80
CA PHE A 204 10.58 -1.53 -15.83
C PHE A 204 9.91 -1.92 -17.13
N PRO A 205 10.51 -1.62 -18.30
CA PRO A 205 10.02 -2.12 -19.58
C PRO A 205 9.91 -3.65 -19.55
N VAL A 206 8.77 -4.16 -20.01
CA VAL A 206 8.54 -5.62 -20.05
C VAL A 206 8.80 -6.14 -21.45
N PHE A 207 9.51 -7.25 -21.52
CA PHE A 207 9.85 -7.93 -22.76
C PHE A 207 9.28 -9.35 -22.76
N ALA A 208 8.67 -9.75 -23.87
CA ALA A 208 8.24 -11.12 -24.13
C ALA A 208 9.26 -11.82 -25.03
N THR A 209 9.92 -12.85 -24.52
CA THR A 209 10.74 -13.77 -25.34
C THR A 209 9.86 -14.91 -25.85
N CYS A 210 9.51 -14.83 -27.13
CA CYS A 210 8.71 -15.76 -27.90
C CYS A 210 9.57 -16.92 -28.42
N ILE A 211 9.34 -18.13 -27.92
CA ILE A 211 10.10 -19.32 -28.31
C ILE A 211 9.30 -20.08 -29.39
N PRO A 212 9.80 -20.19 -30.63
CA PRO A 212 9.02 -20.74 -31.74
C PRO A 212 8.68 -22.22 -31.55
N ALA A 213 7.52 -22.61 -32.08
CA ALA A 213 7.10 -24.01 -32.13
C ALA A 213 7.83 -24.81 -33.22
N GLU A 214 8.21 -24.15 -34.31
CA GLU A 214 8.87 -24.78 -35.46
C GLU A 214 10.40 -24.81 -35.29
N ALA A 215 11.01 -25.94 -35.65
CA ALA A 215 12.45 -26.08 -35.65
C ALA A 215 13.08 -25.20 -36.75
N GLY A 216 14.16 -24.50 -36.42
CA GLY A 216 14.88 -23.61 -37.34
C GLY A 216 14.50 -22.13 -37.23
N GLN A 217 13.42 -21.79 -36.51
CA GLN A 217 13.13 -20.42 -36.11
C GLN A 217 13.92 -20.06 -34.84
N VAL A 218 14.39 -18.82 -34.76
CA VAL A 218 15.17 -18.30 -33.63
C VAL A 218 14.23 -17.63 -32.62
N PRO A 219 14.44 -17.77 -31.30
CA PRO A 219 13.66 -17.02 -30.31
C PRO A 219 13.68 -15.52 -30.60
N LYS A 220 12.52 -14.88 -30.49
CA LYS A 220 12.35 -13.43 -30.73
C LYS A 220 11.97 -12.75 -29.43
N THR A 221 12.64 -11.66 -29.09
CA THR A 221 12.25 -10.80 -27.95
C THR A 221 11.49 -9.59 -28.48
N VAL A 222 10.31 -9.34 -27.93
CA VAL A 222 9.43 -8.24 -28.31
C VAL A 222 9.17 -7.35 -27.09
N PRO A 223 9.38 -6.02 -27.17
CA PRO A 223 8.97 -5.12 -26.10
C PRO A 223 7.45 -5.04 -26.04
N LEU A 224 6.89 -5.13 -24.83
CA LEU A 224 5.47 -4.90 -24.60
C LEU A 224 5.20 -3.40 -24.42
N PRO A 225 4.07 -2.88 -24.93
CA PRO A 225 3.62 -1.52 -24.65
C PRO A 225 3.57 -1.22 -23.15
N ALA A 226 3.89 0.02 -22.76
CA ALA A 226 3.91 0.44 -21.36
C ALA A 226 2.54 0.33 -20.66
N ASN A 227 1.45 0.37 -21.42
CA ASN A 227 0.08 0.20 -20.95
C ASN A 227 -0.41 -1.26 -20.94
N THR A 228 0.49 -2.24 -21.07
CA THR A 228 0.13 -3.66 -21.02
C THR A 228 -0.29 -4.05 -19.60
N ARG A 229 -1.55 -4.48 -19.44
CA ARG A 229 -2.13 -4.82 -18.13
C ARG A 229 -1.89 -6.27 -17.76
N ASP A 230 -2.45 -7.18 -18.56
CA ASP A 230 -2.38 -8.62 -18.36
C ASP A 230 -1.97 -9.31 -19.67
N CYS A 231 -1.25 -10.42 -19.58
CA CYS A 231 -0.96 -11.26 -20.74
C CYS A 231 -1.35 -12.72 -20.50
N TYR A 232 -1.91 -13.34 -21.53
CA TYR A 232 -2.38 -14.72 -21.54
C TYR A 232 -1.64 -15.50 -22.61
N PHE A 233 -1.03 -16.60 -22.21
CA PHE A 233 -0.48 -17.58 -23.15
C PHE A 233 -1.39 -18.80 -23.22
N THR A 234 -2.00 -19.02 -24.38
CA THR A 234 -2.90 -20.14 -24.66
C THR A 234 -2.83 -20.53 -26.13
N GLY A 235 -2.98 -21.82 -26.43
CA GLY A 235 -3.03 -22.31 -27.81
C GLY A 235 -1.79 -22.00 -28.67
N GLY A 236 -0.64 -21.73 -28.05
CA GLY A 236 0.59 -21.33 -28.75
C GLY A 236 0.63 -19.87 -29.21
N ARG A 237 -0.20 -19.01 -28.62
CA ARG A 237 -0.23 -17.56 -28.86
C ARG A 237 -0.11 -16.78 -27.55
N LEU A 238 0.51 -15.61 -27.62
CA LEU A 238 0.55 -14.65 -26.52
C LEU A 238 -0.38 -13.50 -26.86
N GLU A 239 -1.43 -13.34 -26.06
CA GLU A 239 -2.42 -12.27 -26.20
C GLU A 239 -2.31 -11.39 -24.96
N CYS A 240 -2.22 -10.07 -25.15
CA CYS A 240 -2.13 -9.14 -24.04
C CYS A 240 -3.29 -8.15 -24.09
N SER A 241 -3.81 -7.80 -22.91
CA SER A 241 -4.74 -6.70 -22.73
C SER A 241 -3.97 -5.40 -22.48
N TYR A 242 -4.50 -4.32 -23.03
CA TYR A 242 -3.95 -2.99 -22.88
C TYR A 242 -4.98 -2.11 -22.18
N LEU A 243 -4.53 -1.20 -21.33
CA LEU A 243 -5.38 -0.11 -20.88
C LEU A 243 -5.72 0.80 -22.07
N ALA A 244 -6.97 1.24 -22.13
CA ALA A 244 -7.38 2.25 -23.11
C ALA A 244 -6.60 3.56 -22.88
N GLU A 245 -6.39 4.38 -23.91
CA GLU A 245 -5.55 5.59 -23.80
C GLU A 245 -6.03 6.57 -22.71
N ASP A 246 -7.32 6.54 -22.39
CA ASP A 246 -7.96 7.28 -21.29
C ASP A 246 -7.79 6.63 -19.91
N GLU A 247 -7.38 5.36 -19.84
CA GLU A 247 -7.03 4.63 -18.61
C GLU A 247 -5.52 4.63 -18.34
N VAL A 248 -4.67 5.08 -19.27
CA VAL A 248 -3.22 5.13 -19.07
C VAL A 248 -2.88 6.26 -18.09
N VAL A 249 -2.66 5.89 -16.84
CA VAL A 249 -2.10 6.79 -15.82
C VAL A 249 -0.67 7.15 -16.25
N HIS A 250 -0.47 8.34 -16.79
CA HIS A 250 0.85 8.87 -17.12
C HIS A 250 1.72 8.88 -15.86
N MET A 251 2.73 8.01 -15.80
CA MET A 251 3.85 8.16 -14.86
C MET A 251 4.76 9.24 -15.44
N GLY A 252 4.77 10.43 -14.84
CA GLY A 252 5.59 11.55 -15.29
C GLY A 252 7.10 11.26 -15.28
N ASP A 253 7.78 11.75 -16.33
CA ASP A 253 9.25 11.74 -16.50
C ASP A 253 10.00 12.53 -15.41
#